data_AF-A0A7R8W7K0-F1
#
_entry.id   AF-A0A7R8W7K0-F1
#
_cell.length_a   1.000
_cell.length_b   1.000
_cell.length_c   1.000
_cell.angle_alpha   90.00
_cell.angle_beta   90.00
_cell.angle_gamma   90.00
#
_symmetry.space_group_name_H-M   'P 1'
#
loop_
_entity.id
_entity.type
_entity.pdbx_description
1 polymer ?
#
loop_
_entity_poly.entity_id
_entity_poly.type
_entity_poly.pdbx_seq_one_letter_code
_entity_poly.pdbx_strand_id
1 'polypeptide(L)'
;YPSPTFSLDAFIPQHKSSLPVPVFLSTLVHGPSSLVLESQLFTSSVLNAILVCCNDVVNERFAPELKYEVALRLGALHIQQHALSHQFQSKVTVKAIEREFGLERFVPHSLLETMKRKELRKLLSHFLKQVQTLSAPGQKQLSALQAKLHYLSIIAQLPSYGAKCFPMNLKASGSVSVLWSHDGNLETVVLVSPRFGVSQISPMRNSMDV
;
A
#
# COMPACT_ATOMS: atom_id res chain seq x y z
N TYR A 1 -25.64 -44.29 -7.41
CA TYR A 1 -24.99 -43.42 -6.41
C TYR A 1 -24.93 -42.02 -7.00
N PRO A 2 -25.60 -41.02 -6.39
CA PRO A 2 -25.79 -39.72 -7.01
C PRO A 2 -24.57 -38.80 -6.80
N SER A 3 -24.36 -37.93 -7.78
CA SER A 3 -23.41 -36.81 -7.77
C SER A 3 -23.83 -35.72 -6.76
N PRO A 4 -22.88 -35.05 -6.10
CA PRO A 4 -23.21 -33.92 -5.25
C PRO A 4 -23.41 -32.67 -6.13
N THR A 5 -24.66 -32.21 -6.22
CA THR A 5 -25.02 -30.88 -6.70
C THR A 5 -24.68 -29.88 -5.60
N PHE A 6 -23.66 -29.04 -5.79
CA PHE A 6 -23.31 -28.02 -4.80
C PHE A 6 -24.17 -26.77 -5.04
N SER A 7 -25.07 -26.49 -4.10
CA SER A 7 -25.93 -25.31 -4.08
C SER A 7 -25.14 -24.09 -3.64
N LEU A 8 -25.26 -22.98 -4.36
CA LEU A 8 -24.47 -21.76 -4.17
C LEU A 8 -25.14 -20.78 -3.19
N ASP A 9 -25.68 -21.31 -2.10
CA ASP A 9 -26.39 -20.53 -1.06
C ASP A 9 -25.99 -21.05 0.33
N ALA A 10 -24.83 -20.63 0.83
CA ALA A 10 -24.52 -20.60 2.26
C ALA A 10 -23.10 -20.04 2.51
N PHE A 11 -22.94 -18.71 2.52
CA PHE A 11 -22.10 -18.07 3.53
C PHE A 11 -22.40 -16.56 3.61
N ILE A 12 -23.40 -16.22 4.42
CA ILE A 12 -23.54 -14.87 4.99
C ILE A 12 -22.90 -14.93 6.38
N PRO A 13 -21.92 -14.07 6.68
CA PRO A 13 -21.75 -13.54 8.01
C PRO A 13 -22.23 -12.09 8.03
N GLN A 14 -23.35 -11.88 8.72
CA GLN A 14 -23.81 -10.59 9.18
C GLN A 14 -22.86 -10.10 10.29
N HIS A 15 -22.12 -9.03 10.06
CA HIS A 15 -21.87 -8.06 11.13
C HIS A 15 -21.83 -6.64 10.56
N LYS A 16 -22.83 -5.87 10.93
CA LYS A 16 -22.98 -4.43 10.67
C LYS A 16 -21.87 -3.66 11.39
N SER A 17 -21.16 -2.83 10.64
CA SER A 17 -20.71 -1.53 11.14
C SER A 17 -20.74 -0.55 9.98
N SER A 18 -21.66 0.39 10.10
CA SER A 18 -21.99 1.47 9.17
C SER A 18 -20.79 2.36 8.85
N LEU A 19 -20.42 2.43 7.59
CA LEU A 19 -19.84 3.62 6.99
C LEU A 19 -20.76 4.04 5.84
N PRO A 20 -21.16 5.31 5.74
CA PRO A 20 -22.07 5.74 4.69
C PRO A 20 -21.33 5.66 3.36
N VAL A 21 -21.72 4.68 2.54
CA VAL A 21 -21.37 4.69 1.11
C VAL A 21 -22.01 5.96 0.55
N PRO A 22 -21.24 6.89 -0.06
CA PRO A 22 -21.82 8.12 -0.53
C PRO A 22 -22.85 7.79 -1.62
N VAL A 23 -24.09 8.19 -1.35
CA VAL A 23 -25.24 8.11 -2.24
C VAL A 23 -24.94 8.98 -3.47
N PHE A 24 -24.32 8.41 -4.50
CA PHE A 24 -23.97 9.12 -5.74
C PHE A 24 -24.93 8.85 -6.91
N LEU A 25 -26.08 8.22 -6.66
CA LEU A 25 -27.17 8.12 -7.64
C LEU A 25 -28.41 8.87 -7.15
N SER A 26 -28.37 10.20 -7.12
CA SER A 26 -29.58 11.05 -7.17
C SER A 26 -29.22 12.52 -7.38
N THR A 27 -28.65 12.84 -8.54
CA THR A 27 -28.79 14.19 -9.13
C THR A 27 -28.49 14.08 -10.62
N LEU A 28 -29.45 13.52 -11.34
CA LEU A 28 -29.45 13.45 -12.80
C LEU A 28 -30.37 14.56 -13.30
N VAL A 29 -29.88 15.80 -13.30
CA VAL A 29 -30.57 16.91 -14.00
C VAL A 29 -29.60 17.75 -14.86
N HIS A 30 -28.30 17.74 -14.62
CA HIS A 30 -27.31 18.23 -15.60
C HIS A 30 -26.09 17.31 -15.56
N GLY A 31 -25.97 16.42 -16.55
CA GLY A 31 -24.90 15.43 -16.60
C GLY A 31 -23.53 16.11 -16.76
N PRO A 32 -22.53 15.79 -15.93
CA PRO A 32 -21.16 16.22 -16.20
C PRO A 32 -20.69 15.62 -17.53
N SER A 33 -20.02 16.42 -18.36
CA SER A 33 -19.39 15.95 -19.59
C SER A 33 -18.53 14.73 -19.31
N SER A 34 -18.49 13.73 -20.21
CA SER A 34 -17.72 12.47 -20.05
C SER A 34 -16.31 12.66 -19.46
N LEU A 35 -15.61 13.73 -19.87
CA LEU A 35 -14.27 14.11 -19.39
C LEU A 35 -14.20 14.45 -17.89
N VAL A 36 -15.26 15.04 -17.32
CA VAL A 36 -15.34 15.36 -15.88
C VAL A 36 -15.52 14.08 -15.07
N LEU A 37 -16.30 13.12 -15.57
CA LEU A 37 -16.51 11.83 -14.91
C LEU A 37 -15.21 10.99 -14.92
N GLU A 38 -14.54 10.93 -16.07
CA GLU A 38 -13.20 10.32 -16.23
C GLU A 38 -12.18 10.94 -15.27
N SER A 39 -12.15 12.27 -15.16
CA SER A 39 -11.24 12.98 -14.25
C SER A 39 -11.54 12.69 -12.76
N GLN A 40 -12.82 12.60 -12.39
CA GLN A 40 -13.24 12.27 -11.02
C GLN A 40 -12.91 10.81 -10.67
N LEU A 41 -13.16 9.87 -11.59
CA LEU A 41 -12.79 8.46 -11.43
C LEU A 41 -11.28 8.27 -11.34
N PHE A 42 -10.51 8.98 -12.18
CA PHE A 42 -9.05 8.98 -12.11
C PHE A 42 -8.56 9.49 -10.75
N THR A 43 -9.12 10.61 -10.26
CA THR A 43 -8.76 11.18 -8.96
C THR A 43 -9.10 10.23 -7.81
N SER A 44 -10.27 9.57 -7.86
CA SER A 44 -10.71 8.58 -6.89
C SER A 44 -9.85 7.31 -6.89
N SER A 45 -9.51 6.82 -8.08
CA SER A 45 -8.63 5.65 -8.26
C SER A 45 -7.22 5.91 -7.71
N VAL A 46 -6.64 7.08 -8.02
CA VAL A 46 -5.32 7.49 -7.52
C VAL A 46 -5.33 7.67 -6.00
N LEU A 47 -6.40 8.22 -5.44
CA LEU A 47 -6.60 8.32 -3.99
C LEU A 47 -6.62 6.94 -3.32
N ASN A 48 -7.41 6.01 -3.88
CA ASN A 48 -7.52 4.65 -3.36
C ASN A 48 -6.19 3.88 -3.47
N ALA A 49 -5.52 3.98 -4.61
CA ALA A 49 -4.22 3.33 -4.84
C ALA A 49 -3.20 3.76 -3.78
N ILE A 50 -3.16 5.04 -3.42
CA ILE A 50 -2.25 5.55 -2.40
C ILE A 50 -2.61 5.04 -1.01
N LEU A 51 -3.90 5.01 -0.65
CA LEU A 51 -4.33 4.48 0.63
C LEU A 51 -3.92 3.00 0.79
N VAL A 52 -4.11 2.19 -0.25
CA VAL A 52 -3.69 0.79 -0.26
C VAL A 52 -2.16 0.69 -0.16
N CYS A 53 -1.42 1.48 -0.94
CA CYS A 53 0.04 1.45 -0.90
C CYS A 53 0.62 1.89 0.46
N CYS A 54 0.02 2.90 1.09
CA CYS A 54 0.38 3.32 2.44
C CYS A 54 0.18 2.18 3.45
N ASN A 55 -0.93 1.45 3.34
CA ASN A 55 -1.21 0.29 4.17
C ASN A 55 -0.19 -0.83 3.92
N ASP A 56 0.10 -1.15 2.66
CA ASP A 56 1.07 -2.18 2.27
C ASP A 56 2.48 -1.90 2.81
N VAL A 57 2.89 -0.62 2.82
CA VAL A 57 4.19 -0.21 3.38
C VAL A 57 4.21 -0.38 4.91
N VAL A 58 3.16 0.06 5.60
CA VAL A 58 3.07 -0.04 7.07
C VAL A 58 2.97 -1.49 7.52
N ASN A 59 2.23 -2.32 6.78
CA ASN A 59 2.07 -3.76 7.01
C ASN A 59 3.22 -4.60 6.44
N GLU A 60 4.32 -3.97 6.03
CA GLU A 60 5.56 -4.67 5.69
C GLU A 60 5.43 -5.64 4.51
N ARG A 61 4.44 -5.44 3.64
CA ARG A 61 4.26 -6.24 2.42
C ARG A 61 5.50 -6.20 1.52
N PHE A 62 6.23 -5.07 1.56
CA PHE A 62 7.47 -4.86 0.80
C PHE A 62 8.75 -5.06 1.63
N ALA A 63 8.67 -5.53 2.88
CA ALA A 63 9.83 -5.62 3.78
C ALA A 63 11.12 -6.26 3.21
N PRO A 64 11.09 -7.37 2.44
CA PRO A 64 12.32 -8.01 1.97
C PRO A 64 13.17 -7.13 1.03
N GLU A 65 12.55 -6.14 0.38
CA GLU A 65 13.19 -5.27 -0.61
C GLU A 65 13.17 -3.78 -0.22
N LEU A 66 12.38 -3.41 0.80
CA LEU A 66 12.20 -2.04 1.24
C LEU A 66 13.35 -1.60 2.16
N LYS A 67 14.31 -0.88 1.58
CA LYS A 67 15.40 -0.25 2.34
C LYS A 67 14.84 0.77 3.35
N TYR A 68 15.47 0.85 4.52
CA TYR A 68 15.09 1.80 5.59
C TYR A 68 14.99 3.26 5.11
N GLU A 69 15.93 3.71 4.29
CA GLU A 69 15.91 5.07 3.74
C GLU A 69 14.66 5.33 2.87
N VAL A 70 14.27 4.34 2.06
CA VAL A 70 13.09 4.42 1.18
C VAL A 70 11.82 4.42 2.03
N ALA A 71 11.74 3.57 3.05
CA ALA A 71 10.63 3.54 4.00
C ALA A 71 10.44 4.89 4.71
N LEU A 72 11.53 5.53 5.16
CA LEU A 72 11.47 6.85 5.81
C LEU A 72 11.04 7.97 4.85
N ARG A 73 11.48 7.93 3.59
CA ARG A 73 11.02 8.86 2.54
C ARG A 73 9.53 8.68 2.25
N LEU A 74 9.06 7.43 2.11
CA LEU A 74 7.63 7.12 1.93
C LEU A 74 6.80 7.57 3.13
N GLY A 75 7.29 7.34 4.36
CA GLY A 75 6.64 7.82 5.58
C GLY A 75 6.54 9.35 5.64
N ALA A 76 7.60 10.07 5.25
CA ALA A 76 7.57 11.53 5.17
C ALA A 76 6.56 12.06 4.14
N LEU A 77 6.47 11.43 2.96
CA LEU A 77 5.45 11.75 1.95
C LEU A 77 4.03 11.46 2.46
N HIS A 78 3.83 10.34 3.16
CA HIS A 78 2.55 9.97 3.75
C HIS A 78 2.12 11.01 4.81
N ILE A 79 3.05 11.44 5.68
CA ILE A 79 2.80 12.53 6.65
C ILE A 79 2.38 13.83 5.94
N GLN A 80 3.11 14.23 4.89
CA GLN A 80 2.80 15.45 4.14
C GLN A 80 1.39 15.38 3.52
N GLN A 81 1.04 14.25 2.91
CA GLN A 81 -0.30 14.05 2.33
C GLN A 81 -1.38 14.07 3.40
N HIS A 82 -1.16 13.38 4.51
CA HIS A 82 -2.10 13.30 5.62
C HIS A 82 -2.39 14.69 6.21
N ALA A 83 -1.35 15.50 6.40
CA ALA A 83 -1.49 16.86 6.91
C ALA A 83 -2.28 17.77 5.94
N LEU A 84 -2.10 17.60 4.63
CA LEU A 84 -2.86 18.34 3.61
C LEU A 84 -4.34 17.93 3.60
N SER A 85 -4.63 16.64 3.78
CA SER A 85 -6.02 16.14 3.87
C SER A 85 -6.74 16.59 5.14
N HIS A 86 -6.01 16.76 6.25
CA HIS A 86 -6.57 17.21 7.53
C HIS A 86 -6.48 18.72 7.74
N GLN A 87 -6.18 19.49 6.67
CA GLN A 87 -6.11 20.95 6.68
C GLN A 87 -5.29 21.52 7.85
N PHE A 88 -4.09 20.96 8.07
CA PHE A 88 -3.20 21.41 9.13
C PHE A 88 -2.95 22.92 9.02
N GLN A 89 -3.50 23.71 9.96
CA GLN A 89 -3.42 25.17 9.92
C GLN A 89 -2.01 25.71 10.15
N SER A 90 -1.13 24.87 10.73
CA SER A 90 0.26 25.20 11.05
C SER A 90 1.26 24.41 10.20
N LYS A 91 2.53 24.84 10.21
CA LYS A 91 3.62 24.14 9.51
C LYS A 91 3.69 22.66 9.94
N VAL A 92 3.62 21.77 8.97
CA VAL A 92 3.70 20.30 9.20
C VAL A 92 5.06 19.94 9.80
N THR A 93 5.04 19.34 10.99
CA THR A 93 6.23 18.82 11.67
C THR A 93 5.98 17.43 12.21
N VAL A 94 7.03 16.60 12.24
CA VAL A 94 6.95 15.22 12.76
C VAL A 94 6.47 15.18 14.20
N LYS A 95 6.86 16.17 15.03
CA LYS A 95 6.45 16.25 16.43
C LYS A 95 4.95 16.50 16.59
N ALA A 96 4.34 17.34 15.75
CA ALA A 96 2.91 17.60 15.80
C ALA A 96 2.12 16.35 15.37
N ILE A 97 2.57 15.69 14.29
CA ILE A 97 1.94 14.49 13.75
C ILE A 97 2.04 13.31 14.72
N GLU A 98 3.21 13.10 15.33
CA GLU A 98 3.39 12.07 16.37
C GLU A 98 2.43 12.29 17.55
N ARG A 99 2.20 13.55 17.95
CA ARG A 99 1.31 13.87 19.08
C ARG A 99 -0.16 13.61 18.78
N GLU A 100 -0.62 13.89 17.56
CA GLU A 100 -2.04 13.79 17.20
C GLU A 100 -2.44 12.41 16.66
N PHE A 101 -1.56 11.77 15.88
CA PHE A 101 -1.91 10.55 15.13
C PHE A 101 -1.01 9.34 15.42
N GLY A 102 0.12 9.54 16.10
CA GLY A 102 1.15 8.51 16.27
C GLY A 102 2.02 8.32 15.02
N LEU A 103 3.20 7.72 15.18
CA LEU A 103 4.13 7.45 14.05
C LEU A 103 3.91 6.07 13.42
N GLU A 104 3.24 5.17 14.14
CA GLU A 104 2.89 3.81 13.74
C GLU A 104 2.00 3.73 12.50
N ARG A 105 1.30 4.82 12.17
CA ARG A 105 0.47 4.91 10.96
C ARG A 105 1.25 5.28 9.71
N PHE A 106 2.48 5.77 9.86
CA PHE A 106 3.26 6.34 8.77
C PHE A 106 4.53 5.54 8.47
N VAL A 107 4.97 4.69 9.40
CA VAL A 107 6.25 3.98 9.34
C VAL A 107 6.02 2.49 9.63
N PRO A 108 6.72 1.58 8.92
CA PRO A 108 6.71 0.14 9.22
C PRO A 108 7.02 -0.18 10.69
N HIS A 109 6.43 -1.26 11.22
CA HIS A 109 6.58 -1.66 12.62
C HIS A 109 8.03 -2.00 13.00
N SER A 110 8.73 -2.74 12.14
CA SER A 110 10.14 -3.10 12.29
C SER A 110 11.03 -1.87 12.49
N LEU A 111 10.76 -0.76 11.83
CA LEU A 111 11.51 0.49 12.01
C LEU A 111 11.25 1.16 13.36
N LEU A 112 10.05 1.01 13.90
CA LEU A 112 9.68 1.53 15.22
C LEU A 112 10.33 0.72 16.35
N GLU A 113 10.51 -0.58 16.15
CA GLU A 113 11.18 -1.48 17.11
C GLU A 113 12.71 -1.39 17.03
N THR A 114 13.26 -1.35 15.82
CA THR A 114 14.72 -1.39 15.60
C THR A 114 15.41 -0.04 15.83
N MET A 115 14.73 1.09 15.57
CA MET A 115 15.33 2.42 15.72
C MET A 115 14.92 3.11 17.03
N LYS A 116 15.86 3.84 17.64
CA LYS A 116 15.54 4.70 18.79
C LYS A 116 14.55 5.80 18.36
N ARG A 117 13.50 6.01 19.14
CA ARG A 117 12.48 7.06 18.92
C ARG A 117 13.06 8.45 18.62
N LYS A 118 14.15 8.84 19.28
CA LYS A 118 14.83 10.13 19.03
C LYS A 118 15.46 10.20 17.63
N GLU A 119 16.08 9.11 17.20
CA GLU A 119 16.74 9.00 15.90
C GLU A 119 15.72 8.93 14.77
N LEU A 120 14.69 8.10 14.92
CA LEU A 120 13.59 7.99 13.97
C LEU A 120 12.96 9.36 13.67
N ARG A 121 12.66 10.14 14.71
CA ARG A 121 12.11 11.50 14.57
C ARG A 121 13.05 12.45 13.85
N LYS A 122 14.35 12.34 14.10
CA LYS A 122 15.38 13.16 13.43
C LYS A 122 15.42 12.85 11.93
N LEU A 123 15.45 11.57 11.57
CA LEU A 123 15.51 11.12 10.18
C LEU A 123 14.20 11.45 9.43
N LEU A 124 13.04 11.18 10.03
CA LEU A 124 11.76 11.59 9.44
C LEU A 124 11.67 13.10 9.26
N SER A 125 12.16 13.89 10.22
CA SER A 125 12.15 15.35 10.10
C SER A 125 13.07 15.83 8.97
N HIS A 126 14.19 15.14 8.76
CA HIS A 126 15.09 15.41 7.64
C HIS A 126 14.39 15.12 6.30
N PHE A 127 13.80 13.94 6.13
CA PHE A 127 13.10 13.58 4.90
C PHE A 127 11.84 14.44 4.66
N LEU A 128 11.10 14.80 5.70
CA LEU A 128 9.94 15.68 5.59
C LEU A 128 10.34 17.07 5.07
N LYS A 129 11.47 17.62 5.53
CA LYS A 129 12.01 18.86 4.97
C LYS A 129 12.39 18.70 3.50
N GLN A 130 13.05 17.60 3.14
CA GLN A 130 13.38 17.32 1.74
C GLN A 130 12.13 17.22 0.87
N VAL A 131 11.08 16.54 1.32
CA VAL A 131 9.78 16.47 0.63
C VAL A 131 9.19 17.86 0.43
N GLN A 132 9.23 18.72 1.44
CA GLN A 132 8.74 20.10 1.34
C GLN A 132 9.54 20.94 0.32
N THR A 133 10.83 20.64 0.12
CA THR A 133 11.67 21.29 -0.91
C THR A 133 11.42 20.79 -2.34
N LEU A 134 10.65 19.71 -2.54
CA LEU A 134 10.26 19.23 -3.88
C LEU A 134 9.23 20.13 -4.58
N SER A 135 8.83 21.24 -3.94
CA SER A 135 7.92 22.22 -4.52
C SER A 135 8.57 22.93 -5.71
N ALA A 136 7.81 23.17 -6.78
CA ALA A 136 8.34 23.86 -7.96
C ALA A 136 8.79 25.30 -7.62
N PRO A 137 9.74 25.90 -8.36
CA PRO A 137 10.14 27.29 -8.17
C PRO A 137 8.91 28.22 -8.20
N GLY A 138 8.64 28.92 -7.10
CA GLY A 138 7.47 29.80 -6.94
C GLY A 138 6.30 29.21 -6.14
N GLN A 139 6.31 27.92 -5.79
CA GLN A 139 5.31 27.31 -4.90
C GLN A 139 5.78 27.33 -3.44
N LYS A 140 4.93 27.86 -2.54
CA LYS A 140 5.20 27.92 -1.09
C LYS A 140 5.13 26.54 -0.41
N GLN A 141 4.42 25.59 -0.98
CA GLN A 141 4.24 24.24 -0.46
C GLN A 141 3.96 23.23 -1.57
N LEU A 142 4.36 21.97 -1.32
CA LEU A 142 4.09 20.85 -2.20
C LEU A 142 2.59 20.56 -2.24
N SER A 143 1.99 20.53 -3.42
CA SER A 143 0.57 20.22 -3.56
C SER A 143 0.27 18.76 -3.19
N ALA A 144 -0.98 18.49 -2.77
CA ALA A 144 -1.40 17.14 -2.44
C ALA A 144 -1.20 16.17 -3.60
N LEU A 145 -1.45 16.61 -4.84
CA LEU A 145 -1.25 15.80 -6.03
C LEU A 145 0.23 15.48 -6.28
N GLN A 146 1.13 16.45 -6.14
CA GLN A 146 2.57 16.20 -6.30
C GLN A 146 3.10 15.22 -5.24
N ALA A 147 2.70 15.39 -3.97
CA ALA A 147 3.09 14.47 -2.92
C ALA A 147 2.63 13.03 -3.21
N LYS A 148 1.42 12.88 -3.77
CA LYS A 148 0.85 11.60 -4.21
C LYS A 148 1.64 10.99 -5.36
N LEU A 149 1.95 11.77 -6.39
CA LEU A 149 2.73 11.32 -7.54
C LEU A 149 4.16 10.91 -7.15
N HIS A 150 4.82 11.67 -6.27
CA HIS A 150 6.14 11.30 -5.75
C HIS A 150 6.11 9.99 -4.96
N TYR A 151 5.07 9.78 -4.15
CA TYR A 151 4.90 8.53 -3.40
C TYR A 151 4.77 7.34 -4.36
N LEU A 152 3.87 7.45 -5.33
CA LEU A 152 3.64 6.40 -6.33
C LEU A 152 4.89 6.15 -7.19
N SER A 153 5.64 7.19 -7.52
CA SER A 153 6.90 7.07 -8.28
C SER A 153 7.98 6.29 -7.53
N ILE A 154 8.08 6.48 -6.21
CA ILE A 154 9.04 5.73 -5.39
C ILE A 154 8.60 4.27 -5.25
N ILE A 155 7.34 4.04 -4.89
CA ILE A 155 6.86 2.68 -4.63
C ILE A 155 6.81 1.82 -5.90
N ALA A 156 6.56 2.42 -7.07
CA ALA A 156 6.58 1.73 -8.35
C ALA A 156 7.95 1.18 -8.76
N GLN A 157 9.03 1.65 -8.12
CA GLN A 157 10.38 1.12 -8.36
C GLN A 157 10.61 -0.22 -7.66
N LEU A 158 9.79 -0.57 -6.67
CA LEU A 158 9.89 -1.83 -5.93
C LEU A 158 9.48 -3.02 -6.84
N PRO A 159 10.30 -4.07 -6.95
CA PRO A 159 9.96 -5.32 -7.63
C PRO A 159 8.54 -5.87 -7.35
N SER A 160 8.10 -5.85 -6.09
CA SER A 160 6.78 -6.41 -5.70
C SER A 160 5.60 -5.45 -5.91
N TYR A 161 5.84 -4.25 -6.45
CA TYR A 161 4.77 -3.31 -6.73
C TYR A 161 3.83 -3.84 -7.82
N GLY A 162 2.52 -3.84 -7.52
CA GLY A 162 1.49 -4.43 -8.39
C GLY A 162 1.56 -5.95 -8.52
N ALA A 163 2.45 -6.63 -7.77
CA ALA A 163 2.61 -8.07 -7.85
C ALA A 163 1.65 -8.83 -6.93
N LYS A 164 1.18 -9.99 -7.39
CA LYS A 164 0.43 -10.96 -6.57
C LYS A 164 1.16 -12.29 -6.53
N CYS A 165 1.28 -12.85 -5.34
CA CYS A 165 1.92 -14.13 -5.08
C CYS A 165 0.85 -15.21 -4.85
N PHE A 166 0.96 -16.31 -5.56
CA PHE A 166 0.09 -17.48 -5.44
C PHE A 166 0.92 -18.66 -4.95
N PRO A 167 0.85 -19.01 -3.65
CA PRO A 167 1.54 -20.18 -3.13
C PRO A 167 0.99 -21.43 -3.80
N MET A 168 1.90 -22.33 -4.19
CA MET A 168 1.57 -23.47 -5.02
C MET A 168 2.42 -24.68 -4.62
N ASN A 169 1.82 -25.86 -4.70
CA ASN A 169 2.56 -27.12 -4.58
C ASN A 169 2.71 -27.71 -5.99
N LEU A 170 3.96 -27.91 -6.43
CA LEU A 170 4.28 -28.68 -7.63
C LEU A 170 4.55 -30.11 -7.20
N LYS A 171 3.60 -31.01 -7.48
CA LYS A 171 3.85 -32.43 -7.24
C LYS A 171 4.82 -32.96 -8.28
N ALA A 172 5.64 -33.95 -7.91
CA ALA A 172 6.54 -34.66 -8.83
C ALA A 172 5.82 -35.24 -10.07
N SER A 173 4.49 -35.42 -9.99
CA SER A 173 3.63 -35.82 -11.11
C SER A 173 3.35 -34.71 -12.13
N GLY A 174 3.89 -33.50 -11.97
CA GLY A 174 3.61 -32.33 -12.80
C GLY A 174 2.25 -31.65 -12.49
N SER A 175 1.52 -32.15 -11.49
CA SER A 175 0.24 -31.57 -11.09
C SER A 175 0.45 -30.33 -10.24
N VAL A 176 -0.25 -29.26 -10.60
CA VAL A 176 -0.20 -27.95 -9.95
C VAL A 176 -1.44 -27.75 -9.08
N SER A 177 -1.25 -27.39 -7.82
CA SER A 177 -2.35 -27.01 -6.93
C SER A 177 -2.01 -25.71 -6.19
N VAL A 178 -2.91 -24.73 -6.28
CA VAL A 178 -2.82 -23.49 -5.48
C VAL A 178 -3.14 -23.84 -4.03
N LEU A 179 -2.27 -23.40 -3.12
CA LEU A 179 -2.39 -23.67 -1.70
C LEU A 179 -3.32 -22.62 -1.07
N TRP A 180 -4.47 -23.05 -0.56
CA TRP A 180 -5.44 -22.17 0.12
C TRP A 180 -5.20 -22.09 1.64
N SER A 181 -4.22 -22.82 2.17
CA SER A 181 -3.82 -22.81 3.58
C SER A 181 -2.30 -22.69 3.71
N HIS A 182 -1.84 -22.05 4.78
CA HIS A 182 -0.43 -21.80 5.08
C HIS A 182 0.30 -23.03 5.70
N ASP A 183 -0.42 -24.12 5.98
CA ASP A 183 0.09 -25.34 6.65
C ASP A 183 0.69 -26.40 5.69
N GLY A 184 0.60 -26.20 4.37
CA GLY A 184 1.19 -27.14 3.41
C GLY A 184 2.67 -26.85 3.18
N ASN A 185 3.44 -27.89 2.83
CA ASN A 185 4.85 -27.75 2.41
C ASN A 185 4.91 -26.86 1.16
N LEU A 186 5.29 -25.59 1.35
CA LEU A 186 5.39 -24.58 0.30
C LEU A 186 6.67 -24.80 -0.50
N GLU A 187 6.53 -25.38 -1.68
CA GLU A 187 7.67 -25.66 -2.55
C GLU A 187 7.88 -24.58 -3.63
N THR A 188 6.86 -23.79 -3.95
CA THR A 188 6.92 -22.79 -5.02
C THR A 188 5.87 -21.69 -4.83
N VAL A 189 6.20 -20.48 -5.25
CA VAL A 189 5.25 -19.36 -5.36
C VAL A 189 5.21 -18.90 -6.82
N VAL A 190 4.01 -18.74 -7.38
CA VAL A 190 3.84 -18.07 -8.68
C VAL A 190 3.63 -16.57 -8.43
N LEU A 191 4.50 -15.75 -8.98
CA LEU A 191 4.41 -14.29 -8.98
C LEU A 191 3.76 -13.84 -10.28
N VAL A 192 2.67 -13.09 -10.18
CA VAL A 192 2.09 -12.36 -11.31
C VAL A 192 2.33 -10.88 -11.08
N SER A 193 3.07 -10.21 -11.95
CA SER A 193 3.40 -8.79 -11.79
C SER A 193 3.47 -8.05 -13.13
N PRO A 194 3.21 -6.73 -13.14
CA PRO A 194 3.36 -5.91 -14.34
C PRO A 194 4.79 -5.91 -14.91
N ARG A 195 5.80 -6.10 -14.05
CA ARG A 195 7.22 -6.01 -14.41
C ARG A 195 7.83 -7.33 -14.86
N PHE A 196 7.43 -8.44 -14.23
CA PHE A 196 8.00 -9.76 -14.46
C PHE A 196 7.02 -10.74 -15.13
N GLY A 197 5.83 -10.27 -15.53
CA GLY A 197 4.79 -11.13 -16.07
C GLY A 197 4.40 -12.23 -15.09
N VAL A 198 4.32 -13.47 -15.58
CA VAL A 198 4.15 -14.66 -14.74
C VAL A 198 5.54 -15.28 -14.51
N SER A 199 5.97 -15.33 -13.25
CA SER A 199 7.28 -15.81 -12.84
C SER A 199 7.16 -16.82 -11.69
N GLN A 200 8.08 -17.77 -11.61
CA GLN A 200 8.14 -18.73 -10.50
C GLN A 200 9.22 -18.29 -9.51
N ILE A 201 8.86 -18.24 -8.23
CA ILE A 201 9.78 -18.03 -7.11
C ILE A 201 9.92 -19.36 -6.38
N SER A 202 11.11 -19.95 -6.45
CA SER A 202 11.48 -21.07 -5.60
C SER A 202 11.93 -20.54 -4.24
N PRO A 203 11.49 -21.12 -3.11
CA PRO A 203 12.00 -20.75 -1.80
C PRO A 203 13.51 -20.91 -1.81
N MET A 204 14.25 -19.88 -1.35
CA MET A 204 15.68 -20.03 -1.13
C MET A 204 15.86 -21.10 -0.06
N ARG A 205 16.29 -22.30 -0.46
CA ARG A 205 16.85 -23.26 0.48
C ARG A 205 18.10 -22.59 1.03
N ASN A 206 18.05 -22.13 2.29
CA ASN A 206 19.28 -21.87 3.03
C ASN A 206 20.07 -23.19 2.96
N SER A 207 21.14 -23.21 2.17
CA SER A 207 22.16 -24.22 2.29
C SER A 207 22.85 -23.96 3.63
N MET A 208 22.23 -24.40 4.72
CA MET A 208 23.00 -24.85 5.85
C MET A 208 23.46 -26.25 5.47
N ASP A 209 24.55 -26.30 4.69
CA ASP A 209 25.40 -27.48 4.68
C ASP A 209 25.99 -27.55 6.10
N VAL A 210 25.50 -28.51 6.89
CA VAL A 210 26.13 -28.99 8.12
C VAL A 210 27.09 -30.10 7.75
#